data_AF-A0A9D9IGX6-F1
#
_entry.id   AF-A0A9D9IGX6-F1
#
_cell.length_a   1.000
_cell.length_b   1.000
_cell.length_c   1.000
_cell.angle_alpha   90.00
_cell.angle_beta   90.00
_cell.angle_gamma   90.00
#
_symmetry.space_group_name_H-M   'P 1'
#
loop_
_entity.id
_entity.type
_entity.pdbx_description
1 polymer ?
#
loop_
_entity_poly.entity_id
_entity_poly.type
_entity_poly.pdbx_seq_one_letter_code
_entity_poly.pdbx_strand_id
1 'polypeptide(L)'
;MNRIKNGFFMKSAVFPVAAAILLPVMCISGCTEKEGTGSLPASRFATVSSDNANMPSSGIITVEFSDSPEGSDISKIVDGDPSTAFMTYHDSFDIIFSCDASVAIVSYSMVSSPSSPENDPSSWTLSASADNKIWKKLDTRSDIVFDGRGEEKTWTIDNTASYKYFRLRIEANAGGSATSIAEWSLSLESGDGIRYKITEIPALRDYVSRMGGSTYSDATPMGTNYEGLHVTTDEDRQWLADPSTDDEIPVSAAGLSDGNFSWSYPARFVLYPGSNPRPADINQHDIGDCCLCAALAEMAYLYPEFIKSIITPNPQHDNAYDIAMFDPQGEPLTVSVTTSCLMKGDDIAALSGKNNTATWATLLEKAVMKWNVIYKRSTSLGGIGTELIPPLFVGDGGSMSFSPDALDVTELDRVVDILLENGVLVVGGFNQNKVQIGDTPNYTVSAHAFSFMLSPDPSALFMMRNPWGCTQLADGYSDGAEDGAMNIYDDGNIPPMIDLRVMEPGVAAPYLDYPLKAYVPPVF
;
A
#
# COMPACT_ATOMS: atom_id res chain seq x y z
N MET A 1 5.59 67.59 -5.05
CA MET A 1 5.86 66.15 -5.31
C MET A 1 6.41 65.55 -4.02
N ASN A 2 5.74 64.49 -3.55
CA ASN A 2 5.78 63.98 -2.18
C ASN A 2 7.08 63.32 -1.75
N ARG A 3 7.48 63.60 -0.51
CA ARG A 3 8.00 62.65 0.51
C ARG A 3 7.73 63.28 1.88
N ILE A 4 7.32 62.48 2.88
CA ILE A 4 7.61 62.64 4.32
C ILE A 4 7.07 61.39 5.08
N LYS A 5 7.84 60.96 6.10
CA LYS A 5 7.54 59.93 7.11
C LYS A 5 6.87 60.53 8.36
N ASN A 6 6.33 59.65 9.22
CA ASN A 6 6.06 59.76 10.68
C ASN A 6 4.60 60.01 11.14
N GLY A 7 4.03 59.03 11.85
CA GLY A 7 3.92 59.02 13.33
C GLY A 7 2.84 59.87 14.05
N PHE A 8 1.96 59.14 14.77
CA PHE A 8 1.37 59.42 16.11
C PHE A 8 0.29 60.52 16.31
N PHE A 9 -0.95 60.16 16.72
CA PHE A 9 -1.52 60.33 18.10
C PHE A 9 -3.05 60.07 18.18
N MET A 10 -3.45 59.48 19.31
CA MET A 10 -4.81 59.14 19.80
C MET A 10 -5.83 60.30 19.87
N LYS A 11 -7.13 59.96 19.81
CA LYS A 11 -8.15 60.45 20.76
C LYS A 11 -9.30 59.43 20.94
N SER A 12 -9.64 59.26 22.21
CA SER A 12 -10.61 58.37 22.87
C SER A 12 -12.08 58.79 22.73
N ALA A 13 -13.03 57.83 22.78
CA ALA A 13 -14.24 57.90 23.61
C ALA A 13 -15.10 56.59 23.62
N VAL A 14 -15.16 55.95 24.79
CA VAL A 14 -16.31 55.35 25.51
C VAL A 14 -16.98 54.01 25.06
N PHE A 15 -17.01 53.10 26.05
CA PHE A 15 -17.54 51.73 26.27
C PHE A 15 -19.09 51.59 26.25
N PRO A 16 -19.73 50.37 26.16
CA PRO A 16 -19.69 49.36 27.25
C PRO A 16 -19.83 47.83 26.93
N VAL A 17 -19.15 47.05 27.81
CA VAL A 17 -19.58 45.87 28.59
C VAL A 17 -20.01 44.55 27.92
N ALA A 18 -19.20 43.50 28.12
CA ALA A 18 -19.56 42.17 28.72
C ALA A 18 -18.29 41.30 28.77
N ALA A 19 -17.53 41.29 29.87
CA ALA A 19 -17.56 40.31 30.96
C ALA A 19 -17.06 38.90 30.57
N ALA A 20 -15.76 38.67 30.80
CA ALA A 20 -15.13 37.36 30.90
C ALA A 20 -15.17 36.89 32.36
N ILE A 21 -15.51 35.63 32.63
CA ILE A 21 -15.21 34.96 33.91
C ILE A 21 -14.83 33.50 33.66
N LEU A 22 -13.63 33.15 34.12
CA LEU A 22 -13.05 31.82 34.24
C LEU A 22 -13.47 31.14 35.58
N LEU A 23 -13.48 29.80 35.58
CA LEU A 23 -13.38 28.84 36.72
C LEU A 23 -14.63 28.65 37.61
N PRO A 24 -14.85 27.49 38.30
CA PRO A 24 -13.86 26.47 38.70
C PRO A 24 -14.27 24.98 38.58
N VAL A 25 -13.27 24.10 38.74
CA VAL A 25 -13.40 22.69 39.12
C VAL A 25 -14.07 22.58 40.50
N MET A 26 -15.14 21.80 40.62
CA MET A 26 -15.72 21.36 41.90
C MET A 26 -15.81 19.83 41.93
N CYS A 27 -14.99 19.22 42.78
CA CYS A 27 -15.31 17.92 43.38
C CYS A 27 -16.30 18.16 44.51
N ILE A 28 -17.45 17.49 44.49
CA ILE A 28 -18.28 17.28 45.69
C ILE A 28 -18.79 15.84 45.69
N SER A 29 -18.59 15.20 46.84
CA SER A 29 -18.89 13.82 47.20
C SER A 29 -20.37 13.46 47.17
N GLY A 30 -20.62 12.17 46.89
CA GLY A 30 -21.53 11.30 47.63
C GLY A 30 -22.98 11.77 47.82
N CYS A 31 -23.85 11.28 46.94
CA CYS A 31 -25.23 10.95 47.29
C CYS A 31 -25.39 9.44 47.12
N THR A 32 -25.78 8.77 48.20
CA THR A 32 -26.03 7.33 48.28
C THR A 32 -27.05 6.89 47.25
N GLU A 33 -26.64 6.01 46.34
CA GLU A 33 -27.55 5.27 45.48
C GLU A 33 -28.34 4.26 46.33
N LYS A 34 -29.66 4.39 46.26
CA LYS A 34 -30.57 3.27 46.48
C LYS A 34 -30.24 2.24 45.42
N GLU A 35 -29.88 1.01 45.83
CA GLU A 35 -29.86 -0.14 44.94
C GLU A 35 -31.22 -0.29 44.27
N GLY A 36 -31.28 0.12 43.00
CA GLY A 36 -32.30 -0.24 42.06
C GLY A 36 -31.60 -1.04 40.96
N THR A 37 -31.95 -2.31 40.84
CA THR A 37 -31.60 -3.16 39.69
C THR A 37 -32.31 -2.61 38.45
N GLY A 38 -31.75 -1.56 37.85
CA GLY A 38 -32.15 -1.04 36.55
C GLY A 38 -31.03 -1.33 35.58
N SER A 39 -31.26 -2.26 34.65
CA SER A 39 -30.32 -2.51 33.55
C SER A 39 -30.07 -1.20 32.80
N LEU A 40 -28.81 -0.90 32.49
CA LEU A 40 -28.50 0.18 31.55
C LEU A 40 -29.19 -0.17 30.21
N PRO A 41 -29.91 0.78 29.58
CA PRO A 41 -30.46 0.51 28.26
C PRO A 41 -29.31 0.20 27.29
N ALA A 42 -29.50 -0.80 26.42
CA ALA A 42 -28.51 -1.14 25.41
C ALA A 42 -28.17 0.10 24.56
N SER A 43 -26.87 0.33 24.36
CA SER A 43 -26.40 1.51 23.64
C SER A 43 -26.79 1.42 22.17
N ARG A 44 -27.43 2.46 21.62
CA ARG A 44 -27.72 2.57 20.18
C ARG A 44 -26.50 2.90 19.34
N PHE A 45 -25.37 3.17 19.97
CA PHE A 45 -24.17 3.60 19.28
C PHE A 45 -22.92 3.04 19.96
N ALA A 46 -21.88 2.84 19.17
CA ALA A 46 -20.55 2.48 19.64
C ALA A 46 -19.50 3.30 18.88
N THR A 47 -18.40 3.60 19.56
CA THR A 47 -17.24 4.22 18.93
C THR A 47 -16.41 3.14 18.28
N VAL A 48 -15.96 3.42 17.06
CA VAL A 48 -15.00 2.60 16.32
C VAL A 48 -13.65 3.31 16.40
N SER A 49 -12.65 2.67 16.98
CA SER A 49 -11.29 3.20 17.09
C SER A 49 -10.54 3.09 15.76
N SER A 50 -9.46 3.84 15.61
CA SER A 50 -8.67 3.87 14.36
C SER A 50 -7.90 2.58 14.07
N ASP A 51 -7.77 1.69 15.06
CA ASP A 51 -7.13 0.37 14.96
C ASP A 51 -8.15 -0.77 14.76
N ASN A 52 -9.43 -0.44 14.55
CA ASN A 52 -10.46 -1.45 14.28
C ASN A 52 -10.21 -2.13 12.92
N ALA A 53 -10.13 -3.46 12.91
CA ALA A 53 -9.86 -4.23 11.70
C ALA A 53 -11.08 -4.37 10.76
N ASN A 54 -12.30 -4.20 11.28
CA ASN A 54 -13.53 -4.42 10.52
C ASN A 54 -13.96 -3.15 9.76
N MET A 55 -13.56 -1.97 10.22
CA MET A 55 -13.99 -0.70 9.65
C MET A 55 -12.83 0.08 9.02
N PRO A 56 -13.06 0.74 7.86
CA PRO A 56 -12.01 1.39 7.06
C PRO A 56 -11.58 2.75 7.63
N SER A 57 -12.14 3.16 8.75
CA SER A 57 -11.91 4.46 9.41
C SER A 57 -12.35 4.36 10.87
N SER A 58 -11.84 5.26 11.72
CA SER A 58 -12.49 5.51 13.01
C SER A 58 -13.85 6.18 12.80
N GLY A 59 -14.72 6.12 13.80
CA GLY A 59 -16.02 6.77 13.72
C GLY A 59 -17.02 6.31 14.76
N ILE A 60 -18.30 6.45 14.39
CA ILE A 60 -19.42 6.04 15.25
C ILE A 60 -20.35 5.14 14.44
N ILE A 61 -20.60 3.93 14.94
CA ILE A 61 -21.64 3.04 14.42
C ILE A 61 -22.91 3.22 15.25
N THR A 62 -24.07 3.21 14.59
CA THR A 62 -25.38 3.42 15.19
C THR A 62 -26.40 2.44 14.64
N VAL A 63 -27.43 2.13 15.44
CA VAL A 63 -28.57 1.31 15.03
C VAL A 63 -29.89 1.99 15.36
N GLU A 64 -30.91 1.72 14.53
CA GLU A 64 -32.24 2.35 14.61
C GLU A 64 -32.94 2.10 15.97
N PHE A 65 -32.88 0.87 16.49
CA PHE A 65 -33.59 0.44 17.69
C PHE A 65 -32.64 0.23 18.88
N SER A 66 -33.12 0.51 20.11
CA SER A 66 -32.35 0.35 21.36
C SER A 66 -32.86 -0.80 22.22
N ASP A 67 -33.33 -1.85 21.57
CA ASP A 67 -34.01 -2.98 22.21
C ASP A 67 -33.11 -4.22 22.32
N SER A 68 -31.82 -4.08 21.99
CA SER A 68 -30.85 -5.17 22.09
C SER A 68 -30.81 -5.75 23.51
N PRO A 69 -30.73 -7.08 23.65
CA PRO A 69 -30.49 -7.73 24.93
C PRO A 69 -29.17 -7.29 25.57
N GLU A 70 -29.07 -7.45 26.89
CA GLU A 70 -27.84 -7.20 27.62
C GLU A 70 -26.69 -8.07 27.07
N GLY A 71 -25.58 -7.43 26.71
CA GLY A 71 -24.40 -8.11 26.13
C GLY A 71 -24.42 -8.27 24.59
N SER A 72 -25.46 -7.81 23.91
CA SER A 72 -25.62 -7.92 22.44
C SER A 72 -25.88 -6.56 21.77
N ASP A 73 -25.33 -5.49 22.35
CA ASP A 73 -25.46 -4.14 21.79
C ASP A 73 -24.64 -3.94 20.51
N ILE A 74 -24.81 -2.79 19.85
CA ILE A 74 -24.24 -2.55 18.52
C ILE A 74 -22.70 -2.55 18.48
N SER A 75 -22.01 -2.43 19.62
CA SER A 75 -20.55 -2.57 19.64
C SER A 75 -20.07 -3.95 19.16
N LYS A 76 -20.92 -4.98 19.31
CA LYS A 76 -20.60 -6.37 18.96
C LYS A 76 -20.43 -6.63 17.48
N ILE A 77 -21.03 -5.82 16.62
CA ILE A 77 -20.94 -6.01 15.17
C ILE A 77 -19.59 -5.54 14.58
N VAL A 78 -18.73 -4.97 15.41
CA VAL A 78 -17.43 -4.39 15.02
C VAL A 78 -16.34 -4.67 16.07
N ASP A 79 -16.50 -5.62 16.98
CA ASP A 79 -15.52 -5.84 18.05
C ASP A 79 -14.39 -6.80 17.68
N GLY A 80 -14.45 -7.41 16.49
CA GLY A 80 -13.42 -8.30 15.96
C GLY A 80 -13.44 -9.69 16.61
N ASP A 81 -14.50 -10.01 17.36
CA ASP A 81 -14.71 -11.30 18.00
C ASP A 81 -15.95 -11.98 17.41
N PRO A 82 -15.78 -12.90 16.44
CA PRO A 82 -16.90 -13.60 15.80
C PRO A 82 -17.66 -14.55 16.76
N SER A 83 -17.21 -14.70 18.00
CA SER A 83 -17.92 -15.43 19.06
C SER A 83 -18.95 -14.57 19.80
N THR A 84 -18.98 -13.25 19.55
CA THR A 84 -20.02 -12.35 20.05
C THR A 84 -20.91 -11.87 18.90
N ALA A 85 -22.06 -11.23 19.22
CA ALA A 85 -22.97 -10.75 18.18
C ALA A 85 -23.88 -9.62 18.67
N PHE A 86 -24.16 -8.69 17.75
CA PHE A 86 -25.26 -7.75 17.89
C PHE A 86 -26.59 -8.47 17.66
N MET A 87 -27.60 -8.17 18.48
CA MET A 87 -28.95 -8.74 18.32
C MET A 87 -30.05 -7.69 18.49
N THR A 88 -31.13 -7.81 17.72
CA THR A 88 -32.36 -7.02 17.85
C THR A 88 -33.60 -7.88 17.56
N TYR A 89 -34.77 -7.51 18.07
CA TYR A 89 -36.04 -8.23 17.82
C TYR A 89 -36.75 -7.80 16.53
N HIS A 90 -36.04 -7.09 15.66
CA HIS A 90 -36.52 -6.58 14.39
C HIS A 90 -35.91 -7.36 13.22
N ASP A 91 -36.71 -7.63 12.19
CA ASP A 91 -36.31 -8.25 10.92
C ASP A 91 -36.00 -7.23 9.82
N SER A 92 -36.35 -5.96 10.03
CA SER A 92 -35.96 -4.83 9.19
C SER A 92 -35.60 -3.60 10.02
N PHE A 93 -34.41 -3.05 9.76
CA PHE A 93 -33.84 -1.91 10.49
C PHE A 93 -32.61 -1.35 9.75
N ASP A 94 -32.23 -0.12 10.08
CA ASP A 94 -31.00 0.51 9.60
C ASP A 94 -29.86 0.44 10.64
N ILE A 95 -28.65 0.09 10.16
CA ILE A 95 -27.36 0.35 10.83
C ILE A 95 -26.61 1.41 10.02
N ILE A 96 -26.07 2.43 10.68
CA ILE A 96 -25.29 3.50 10.04
C ILE A 96 -23.92 3.60 10.68
N PHE A 97 -22.88 3.53 9.85
CA PHE A 97 -21.52 3.89 10.22
C PHE A 97 -21.18 5.30 9.71
N SER A 98 -20.79 6.18 10.62
CA SER A 98 -20.31 7.54 10.35
C SER A 98 -18.80 7.57 10.54
N CYS A 99 -18.06 7.61 9.44
CA CYS A 99 -16.61 7.70 9.44
C CYS A 99 -16.16 9.11 9.85
N ASP A 100 -14.98 9.20 10.47
CA ASP A 100 -14.32 10.48 10.69
C ASP A 100 -13.75 11.05 9.37
N ALA A 101 -13.19 10.18 8.54
CA ALA A 101 -12.68 10.49 7.20
C ALA A 101 -13.58 9.90 6.09
N SER A 102 -13.62 10.54 4.92
CA SER A 102 -14.35 9.98 3.76
C SER A 102 -13.51 8.89 3.08
N VAL A 103 -14.11 7.74 2.81
CA VAL A 103 -13.40 6.55 2.28
C VAL A 103 -14.16 5.92 1.11
N ALA A 104 -13.43 5.32 0.17
CA ALA A 104 -14.00 4.59 -0.97
C ALA A 104 -13.89 3.08 -0.71
N ILE A 105 -14.96 2.50 -0.15
CA ILE A 105 -15.03 1.05 0.04
C ILE A 105 -15.30 0.36 -1.29
N VAL A 106 -14.72 -0.81 -1.47
CA VAL A 106 -14.87 -1.66 -2.66
C VAL A 106 -15.35 -3.07 -2.32
N SER A 107 -15.41 -3.43 -1.03
CA SER A 107 -16.18 -4.60 -0.57
C SER A 107 -16.73 -4.42 0.85
N TYR A 108 -17.59 -5.35 1.24
CA TYR A 108 -18.03 -5.52 2.62
C TYR A 108 -18.22 -7.00 2.92
N SER A 109 -18.06 -7.40 4.17
CA SER A 109 -18.34 -8.77 4.63
C SER A 109 -19.32 -8.77 5.80
N MET A 110 -19.95 -9.92 6.02
CA MET A 110 -20.79 -10.17 7.17
C MET A 110 -20.48 -11.54 7.73
N VAL A 111 -20.30 -11.62 9.04
CA VAL A 111 -20.12 -12.87 9.76
C VAL A 111 -21.42 -13.25 10.43
N SER A 112 -21.86 -14.47 10.16
CA SER A 112 -23.06 -15.02 10.76
C SER A 112 -22.90 -15.26 12.26
N SER A 113 -23.98 -15.06 13.02
CA SER A 113 -23.94 -15.18 14.48
C SER A 113 -23.61 -16.61 14.91
N PRO A 114 -22.94 -16.81 16.07
CA PRO A 114 -22.83 -18.12 16.73
C PRO A 114 -24.17 -18.66 17.25
N SER A 115 -25.23 -17.84 17.21
CA SER A 115 -26.59 -18.21 17.61
C SER A 115 -27.33 -19.00 16.51
N SER A 116 -28.66 -18.86 16.45
CA SER A 116 -29.50 -19.68 15.58
C SER A 116 -29.56 -19.17 14.13
N PRO A 117 -29.49 -20.05 13.11
CA PRO A 117 -29.47 -19.68 11.70
C PRO A 117 -30.73 -18.94 11.24
N GLU A 118 -31.89 -19.16 11.86
CA GLU A 118 -33.12 -18.43 11.55
C GLU A 118 -33.04 -16.92 11.83
N ASN A 119 -32.08 -16.49 12.66
CA ASN A 119 -31.86 -15.08 12.99
C ASN A 119 -30.83 -14.40 12.08
N ASP A 120 -30.20 -15.12 11.15
CA ASP A 120 -29.25 -14.49 10.22
C ASP A 120 -29.99 -13.53 9.28
N PRO A 121 -29.40 -12.38 8.91
CA PRO A 121 -29.91 -11.56 7.82
C PRO A 121 -29.99 -12.36 6.51
N SER A 122 -31.10 -12.23 5.80
CA SER A 122 -31.31 -12.91 4.51
C SER A 122 -31.39 -11.93 3.34
N SER A 123 -31.76 -10.67 3.60
CA SER A 123 -31.86 -9.62 2.58
C SER A 123 -31.47 -8.25 3.14
N TRP A 124 -30.71 -7.47 2.38
CA TRP A 124 -30.30 -6.13 2.76
C TRP A 124 -29.88 -5.26 1.58
N THR A 125 -29.83 -3.96 1.83
CA THR A 125 -29.26 -2.96 0.92
C THR A 125 -28.14 -2.19 1.59
N LEU A 126 -26.97 -2.13 0.95
CA LEU A 126 -25.86 -1.26 1.34
C LEU A 126 -25.93 0.05 0.56
N SER A 127 -25.83 1.18 1.25
CA SER A 127 -25.83 2.52 0.65
C SER A 127 -24.76 3.41 1.27
N ALA A 128 -24.33 4.45 0.55
CA ALA A 128 -23.40 5.45 1.06
C ALA A 128 -23.86 6.88 0.80
N SER A 129 -23.39 7.81 1.63
CA SER A 129 -23.76 9.22 1.56
C SER A 129 -22.60 10.12 2.00
N ALA A 130 -22.51 11.30 1.37
CA ALA A 130 -21.59 12.34 1.80
C ALA A 130 -22.20 13.23 2.92
N ASP A 131 -23.53 13.27 3.05
CA ASP A 131 -24.26 14.24 3.87
C ASP A 131 -25.30 13.62 4.83
N ASN A 132 -25.39 12.29 4.88
CA ASN A 132 -26.37 11.51 5.65
C ASN A 132 -27.84 11.81 5.29
N LYS A 133 -28.09 12.36 4.09
CA LYS A 133 -29.43 12.70 3.60
C LYS A 133 -29.71 12.07 2.24
N ILE A 134 -28.79 12.22 1.30
CA ILE A 134 -28.88 11.63 -0.03
C ILE A 134 -28.03 10.37 -0.06
N TRP A 135 -28.69 9.23 -0.28
CA TRP A 135 -28.06 7.93 -0.24
C TRP A 135 -27.92 7.36 -1.66
N LYS A 136 -26.67 7.08 -2.06
CA LYS A 136 -26.35 6.28 -3.24
C LYS A 136 -26.37 4.82 -2.85
N LYS A 137 -27.12 4.00 -3.57
CA LYS A 137 -27.10 2.56 -3.39
C LYS A 137 -25.78 1.99 -3.91
N LEU A 138 -25.11 1.18 -3.09
CA LEU A 138 -23.87 0.48 -3.44
C LEU A 138 -24.13 -0.98 -3.79
N ASP A 139 -24.98 -1.67 -3.03
CA ASP A 139 -25.32 -3.07 -3.27
C ASP A 139 -26.72 -3.45 -2.76
N THR A 140 -27.27 -4.54 -3.29
CA THR A 140 -28.50 -5.18 -2.81
C THR A 140 -28.33 -6.69 -2.83
N ARG A 141 -28.63 -7.36 -1.72
CA ARG A 141 -28.61 -8.82 -1.59
C ARG A 141 -29.97 -9.32 -1.10
N SER A 142 -30.38 -10.47 -1.63
CA SER A 142 -31.60 -11.16 -1.23
C SER A 142 -31.35 -12.66 -1.19
N ASP A 143 -32.14 -13.36 -0.38
CA ASP A 143 -32.12 -14.82 -0.25
C ASP A 143 -30.73 -15.39 0.10
N ILE A 144 -29.93 -14.64 0.86
CA ILE A 144 -28.62 -15.11 1.34
C ILE A 144 -28.83 -16.13 2.46
N VAL A 145 -28.05 -17.20 2.41
CA VAL A 145 -28.04 -18.28 3.39
C VAL A 145 -26.61 -18.50 3.87
N PHE A 146 -26.40 -18.51 5.18
CA PHE A 146 -25.12 -18.90 5.80
C PHE A 146 -25.14 -20.40 6.12
N ASP A 147 -24.19 -21.13 5.54
CA ASP A 147 -24.01 -22.57 5.59
C ASP A 147 -23.44 -23.04 6.94
N GLY A 148 -22.72 -22.16 7.66
CA GLY A 148 -22.12 -22.42 8.96
C GLY A 148 -22.29 -21.25 9.93
N ARG A 149 -22.04 -21.47 11.23
CA ARG A 149 -22.03 -20.41 12.24
C ARG A 149 -20.64 -19.78 12.33
N GLY A 150 -20.57 -18.46 12.46
CA GLY A 150 -19.30 -17.73 12.32
C GLY A 150 -18.77 -17.77 10.88
N GLU A 151 -19.60 -18.19 9.91
CA GLU A 151 -19.24 -18.10 8.50
C GLU A 151 -19.22 -16.64 8.08
N GLU A 152 -18.09 -16.22 7.53
CA GLU A 152 -17.95 -14.95 6.83
C GLU A 152 -18.35 -15.12 5.37
N LYS A 153 -19.20 -14.22 4.88
CA LYS A 153 -19.42 -14.04 3.44
C LYS A 153 -19.06 -12.62 3.07
N THR A 154 -18.37 -12.47 1.94
CA THR A 154 -17.86 -11.19 1.46
C THR A 154 -18.45 -10.87 0.10
N TRP A 155 -18.71 -9.59 -0.14
CA TRP A 155 -19.28 -9.08 -1.38
C TRP A 155 -18.52 -7.86 -1.86
N THR A 156 -18.05 -7.94 -3.09
CA THR A 156 -17.43 -6.82 -3.80
C THR A 156 -18.50 -5.88 -4.36
N ILE A 157 -18.20 -4.58 -4.38
CA ILE A 157 -19.08 -3.51 -4.85
C ILE A 157 -18.34 -2.61 -5.84
N ASP A 158 -19.03 -2.22 -6.92
CA ASP A 158 -18.48 -1.28 -7.91
C ASP A 158 -18.63 0.17 -7.39
N ASN A 159 -17.63 0.61 -6.63
CA ASN A 159 -17.61 1.95 -6.06
C ASN A 159 -16.20 2.57 -6.02
N THR A 160 -16.03 3.68 -6.72
CA THR A 160 -14.78 4.47 -6.72
C THR A 160 -14.92 5.81 -5.98
N ALA A 161 -16.11 6.11 -5.45
CA ALA A 161 -16.38 7.39 -4.78
C ALA A 161 -16.24 7.26 -3.26
N SER A 162 -15.61 8.25 -2.63
CA SER A 162 -15.46 8.31 -1.18
C SER A 162 -16.70 8.89 -0.48
N TYR A 163 -17.10 8.28 0.64
CA TYR A 163 -18.25 8.70 1.43
C TYR A 163 -17.92 8.74 2.92
N LYS A 164 -18.69 9.56 3.66
CA LYS A 164 -18.57 9.70 5.11
C LYS A 164 -19.55 8.81 5.87
N TYR A 165 -20.64 8.41 5.22
CA TYR A 165 -21.71 7.64 5.84
C TYR A 165 -21.98 6.39 5.02
N PHE A 166 -22.06 5.25 5.71
CA PHE A 166 -22.47 3.97 5.15
C PHE A 166 -23.68 3.45 5.92
N ARG A 167 -24.69 2.97 5.18
CA ARG A 167 -25.92 2.41 5.75
C ARG A 167 -26.12 1.00 5.25
N LEU A 168 -26.17 0.07 6.20
CA LEU A 168 -26.63 -1.30 6.00
C LEU A 168 -28.10 -1.37 6.43
N ARG A 169 -29.00 -1.49 5.47
CA ARG A 169 -30.43 -1.66 5.72
C ARG A 169 -30.79 -3.13 5.64
N ILE A 170 -31.07 -3.76 6.77
CA ILE A 170 -31.62 -5.12 6.79
C ILE A 170 -33.09 -5.04 6.39
N GLU A 171 -33.47 -5.90 5.45
CA GLU A 171 -34.82 -5.96 4.87
C GLU A 171 -35.57 -7.24 5.26
N ALA A 172 -34.83 -8.32 5.57
CA ALA A 172 -35.36 -9.55 6.13
C ALA A 172 -34.27 -10.37 6.84
N ASN A 173 -34.69 -11.25 7.75
CA ASN A 173 -33.89 -12.34 8.32
C ASN A 173 -34.34 -13.71 7.76
N ALA A 174 -33.74 -14.80 8.22
CA ALA A 174 -34.04 -16.16 7.79
C ALA A 174 -35.30 -16.79 8.45
N GLY A 175 -36.23 -15.97 8.96
CA GLY A 175 -37.53 -16.39 9.49
C GLY A 175 -37.63 -16.49 11.01
N GLY A 176 -36.59 -16.07 11.74
CA GLY A 176 -36.55 -16.00 13.19
C GLY A 176 -37.30 -14.80 13.76
N SER A 177 -37.54 -14.80 15.07
CA SER A 177 -38.17 -13.68 15.79
C SER A 177 -37.18 -12.55 16.16
N ALA A 178 -35.93 -12.67 15.73
CA ALA A 178 -34.86 -11.72 15.99
C ALA A 178 -33.87 -11.73 14.82
N THR A 179 -33.03 -10.70 14.72
CA THR A 179 -31.88 -10.67 13.81
C THR A 179 -30.60 -10.60 14.62
N SER A 180 -29.60 -11.38 14.24
CA SER A 180 -28.30 -11.43 14.91
C SER A 180 -27.14 -11.43 13.91
N ILE A 181 -26.12 -10.60 14.15
CA ILE A 181 -24.96 -10.44 13.27
C ILE A 181 -23.71 -10.48 14.14
N ALA A 182 -22.75 -11.35 13.84
CA ALA A 182 -21.49 -11.41 14.58
C ALA A 182 -20.61 -10.22 14.21
N GLU A 183 -20.31 -10.05 12.92
CA GLU A 183 -19.46 -8.95 12.45
C GLU A 183 -20.02 -8.36 11.15
N TRP A 184 -19.76 -7.07 10.96
CA TRP A 184 -19.92 -6.39 9.69
C TRP A 184 -18.62 -5.64 9.40
N SER A 185 -18.02 -5.95 8.25
CA SER A 185 -16.77 -5.30 7.84
C SER A 185 -16.97 -4.52 6.55
N LEU A 186 -16.29 -3.38 6.44
CA LEU A 186 -16.22 -2.55 5.26
C LEU A 186 -14.75 -2.45 4.85
N SER A 187 -14.42 -2.73 3.60
CA SER A 187 -13.03 -2.78 3.15
C SER A 187 -12.75 -1.88 1.95
N LEU A 188 -11.54 -1.32 1.95
CA LEU A 188 -10.93 -0.64 0.80
C LEU A 188 -10.36 -1.65 -0.22
N GLU A 189 -10.37 -2.94 0.14
CA GLU A 189 -9.93 -4.05 -0.68
C GLU A 189 -11.15 -4.86 -1.15
N SER A 190 -11.10 -5.44 -2.35
CA SER A 190 -12.20 -6.28 -2.83
C SER A 190 -12.08 -7.67 -2.21
N GLY A 191 -13.13 -8.13 -1.52
CA GLY A 191 -13.13 -9.46 -0.89
C GLY A 191 -13.09 -10.66 -1.85
N ASP A 192 -13.15 -10.40 -3.16
CA ASP A 192 -12.92 -11.40 -4.21
C ASP A 192 -11.87 -10.88 -5.21
N GLY A 193 -10.61 -10.67 -4.79
CA GLY A 193 -9.47 -10.60 -5.71
C GLY A 193 -9.62 -9.75 -6.98
N ILE A 194 -10.40 -8.65 -6.97
CA ILE A 194 -10.39 -7.66 -8.03
C ILE A 194 -9.18 -6.77 -7.78
N ARG A 195 -8.13 -7.15 -8.49
CA ARG A 195 -6.86 -6.43 -8.62
C ARG A 195 -7.10 -4.96 -8.90
N TYR A 196 -6.26 -4.11 -8.30
CA TYR A 196 -6.15 -2.72 -8.69
C TYR A 196 -5.89 -2.69 -10.19
N LYS A 197 -6.70 -2.02 -11.02
CA LYS A 197 -6.48 -2.00 -12.47
C LYS A 197 -6.07 -0.63 -12.96
N ILE A 198 -4.87 -0.51 -13.53
CA ILE A 198 -4.37 0.76 -14.09
C ILE A 198 -5.33 1.31 -15.15
N THR A 199 -5.93 0.43 -15.95
CA THR A 199 -6.91 0.81 -17.00
C THR A 199 -8.22 1.39 -16.47
N GLU A 200 -8.52 1.17 -15.20
CA GLU A 200 -9.77 1.61 -14.55
C GLU A 200 -9.60 2.96 -13.83
N ILE A 201 -8.37 3.51 -13.76
CA ILE A 201 -8.10 4.84 -13.23
C ILE A 201 -8.79 5.88 -14.13
N PRO A 202 -9.79 6.64 -13.64
CA PRO A 202 -10.60 7.51 -14.50
C PRO A 202 -9.78 8.58 -15.22
N ALA A 203 -8.74 9.10 -14.57
CA ALA A 203 -7.85 10.11 -15.12
C ALA A 203 -6.94 9.57 -16.24
N LEU A 204 -6.76 8.24 -16.32
CA LEU A 204 -5.99 7.57 -17.38
C LEU A 204 -6.83 7.12 -18.58
N ARG A 205 -8.16 7.25 -18.53
CA ARG A 205 -9.08 6.69 -19.54
C ARG A 205 -8.70 7.04 -20.98
N ASP A 206 -8.27 8.27 -21.21
CA ASP A 206 -7.92 8.77 -22.55
C ASP A 206 -6.51 8.33 -23.02
N TYR A 207 -5.77 7.63 -22.17
CA TYR A 207 -4.43 7.09 -22.43
C TYR A 207 -4.42 5.56 -22.55
N VAL A 208 -5.46 4.86 -22.09
CA VAL A 208 -5.53 3.39 -22.09
C VAL A 208 -5.26 2.78 -23.47
N SER A 209 -5.78 3.39 -24.54
CA SER A 209 -5.56 2.88 -25.91
C SER A 209 -4.13 3.01 -26.42
N ARG A 210 -3.27 3.77 -25.72
CA ARG A 210 -1.85 3.98 -26.05
C ARG A 210 -0.93 3.13 -25.20
N MET A 211 -1.46 2.48 -24.18
CA MET A 211 -0.72 1.53 -23.38
C MET A 211 -0.61 0.19 -24.13
N GLY A 212 0.54 -0.47 -23.99
CA GLY A 212 0.82 -1.79 -24.54
C GLY A 212 1.38 -2.73 -23.48
N GLY A 213 1.67 -3.97 -23.89
CA GLY A 213 2.42 -4.92 -23.05
C GLY A 213 1.75 -5.28 -21.72
N SER A 214 0.41 -5.42 -21.72
CA SER A 214 -0.34 -5.80 -20.52
C SER A 214 0.03 -7.21 -20.06
N THR A 215 0.23 -7.37 -18.75
CA THR A 215 0.52 -8.66 -18.10
C THR A 215 -0.63 -9.17 -17.23
N TYR A 216 -1.83 -8.59 -17.35
CA TYR A 216 -3.01 -9.05 -16.63
C TYR A 216 -3.36 -10.50 -16.99
N SER A 217 -3.73 -11.30 -15.99
CA SER A 217 -4.06 -12.71 -16.15
C SER A 217 -5.31 -13.09 -15.35
N ASP A 218 -6.26 -13.76 -16.00
CA ASP A 218 -7.40 -14.38 -15.31
C ASP A 218 -7.00 -15.70 -14.59
N ALA A 219 -5.82 -16.27 -14.89
CA ALA A 219 -5.39 -17.56 -14.35
C ALA A 219 -4.65 -17.45 -13.01
N THR A 220 -3.94 -16.35 -12.75
CA THR A 220 -3.25 -16.11 -11.46
C THR A 220 -3.13 -14.63 -11.12
N PRO A 221 -3.32 -14.27 -9.83
CA PRO A 221 -2.72 -13.16 -9.08
C PRO A 221 -1.70 -12.30 -9.78
N MET A 222 -0.65 -13.05 -10.06
CA MET A 222 0.71 -12.61 -10.32
C MET A 222 0.91 -12.18 -11.78
N GLY A 223 -0.14 -12.30 -12.61
CA GLY A 223 -0.08 -11.92 -14.02
C GLY A 223 0.47 -13.02 -14.93
N THR A 224 0.45 -12.76 -16.24
CA THR A 224 0.78 -13.74 -17.30
C THR A 224 2.19 -14.31 -17.17
N ASN A 225 3.08 -13.58 -16.49
CA ASN A 225 4.45 -14.01 -16.25
C ASN A 225 4.57 -15.22 -15.32
N TYR A 226 3.53 -15.56 -14.56
CA TYR A 226 3.59 -16.62 -13.54
C TYR A 226 2.62 -17.77 -13.81
N GLU A 227 1.87 -17.69 -14.91
CA GLU A 227 0.97 -18.75 -15.34
C GLU A 227 1.70 -20.08 -15.53
N GLY A 228 1.12 -21.15 -15.00
CA GLY A 228 1.62 -22.52 -15.20
C GLY A 228 2.98 -22.80 -14.55
N LEU A 229 3.50 -21.90 -13.71
CA LEU A 229 4.67 -22.19 -12.88
C LEU A 229 4.35 -23.26 -11.83
N HIS A 230 5.42 -23.80 -11.23
CA HIS A 230 5.37 -24.82 -10.20
C HIS A 230 4.35 -24.45 -9.10
N VAL A 231 3.50 -25.42 -8.75
CA VAL A 231 2.51 -25.26 -7.67
C VAL A 231 3.19 -25.56 -6.35
N THR A 232 3.14 -24.60 -5.45
CA THR A 232 3.83 -24.66 -4.16
C THR A 232 3.36 -25.83 -3.31
N THR A 233 4.29 -26.68 -2.90
CA THR A 233 4.06 -27.79 -1.96
C THR A 233 4.37 -27.38 -0.52
N ASP A 234 3.99 -28.21 0.45
CA ASP A 234 4.33 -27.98 1.86
C ASP A 234 5.85 -28.02 2.09
N GLU A 235 6.58 -28.86 1.34
CA GLU A 235 8.04 -28.91 1.37
C GLU A 235 8.68 -27.62 0.86
N ASP A 236 8.12 -27.03 -0.20
CA ASP A 236 8.61 -25.74 -0.70
C ASP A 236 8.41 -24.64 0.35
N ARG A 237 7.23 -24.59 0.99
CA ARG A 237 6.94 -23.61 2.06
C ARG A 237 7.90 -23.77 3.23
N GLN A 238 8.17 -25.01 3.64
CA GLN A 238 9.14 -25.30 4.70
C GLN A 238 10.56 -24.88 4.32
N TRP A 239 10.99 -25.17 3.09
CA TRP A 239 12.33 -24.80 2.61
C TRP A 239 12.52 -23.29 2.50
N LEU A 240 11.50 -22.57 2.00
CA LEU A 240 11.50 -21.11 1.90
C LEU A 240 11.52 -20.43 3.27
N ALA A 241 10.79 -20.98 4.25
CA ALA A 241 10.71 -20.47 5.62
C ALA A 241 11.89 -20.87 6.53
N ASP A 242 12.86 -21.63 6.03
CA ASP A 242 14.06 -22.01 6.79
C ASP A 242 15.25 -21.14 6.36
N PRO A 243 15.75 -20.19 7.17
CA PRO A 243 16.88 -19.35 6.81
C PRO A 243 18.21 -20.12 6.70
N SER A 244 18.31 -21.37 7.18
CA SER A 244 19.52 -22.19 7.02
C SER A 244 19.72 -22.69 5.59
N THR A 245 18.68 -22.67 4.75
CA THR A 245 18.77 -23.06 3.33
C THR A 245 19.39 -21.98 2.46
N ASP A 246 19.77 -20.83 3.02
CA ASP A 246 20.47 -19.76 2.29
C ASP A 246 21.77 -20.23 1.62
N ASP A 247 22.47 -21.19 2.23
CA ASP A 247 23.70 -21.78 1.67
C ASP A 247 23.45 -22.59 0.38
N GLU A 248 22.19 -22.92 0.10
CA GLU A 248 21.76 -23.60 -1.13
C GLU A 248 21.46 -22.63 -2.27
N ILE A 249 21.44 -21.31 -2.02
CA ILE A 249 21.24 -20.30 -3.07
C ILE A 249 22.55 -20.17 -3.87
N PRO A 250 22.58 -20.58 -5.15
CA PRO A 250 23.81 -20.51 -5.93
C PRO A 250 24.13 -19.06 -6.31
N VAL A 251 25.42 -18.71 -6.40
CA VAL A 251 25.86 -17.38 -6.89
C VAL A 251 25.33 -17.10 -8.30
N SER A 252 25.13 -18.14 -9.11
CA SER A 252 24.51 -18.03 -10.44
C SER A 252 23.07 -17.50 -10.42
N ALA A 253 22.36 -17.58 -9.28
CA ALA A 253 21.06 -16.93 -9.10
C ALA A 253 21.15 -15.39 -9.21
N ALA A 254 22.32 -14.80 -8.95
CA ALA A 254 22.59 -13.39 -9.20
C ALA A 254 23.04 -13.10 -10.66
N GLY A 255 23.25 -14.13 -11.48
CA GLY A 255 23.90 -13.98 -12.80
C GLY A 255 25.41 -13.78 -12.74
N LEU A 256 26.02 -14.11 -11.60
CA LEU A 256 27.45 -14.01 -11.37
C LEU A 256 28.12 -15.39 -11.42
N SER A 257 29.43 -15.40 -11.61
CA SER A 257 30.25 -16.62 -11.54
C SER A 257 30.94 -16.75 -10.20
N ASP A 258 30.92 -17.93 -9.59
CA ASP A 258 31.41 -18.20 -8.23
C ASP A 258 32.85 -17.74 -7.91
N GLY A 259 33.73 -17.66 -8.91
CA GLY A 259 35.18 -17.53 -8.69
C GLY A 259 35.65 -16.32 -7.87
N ASN A 260 34.86 -15.25 -7.76
CA ASN A 260 35.19 -14.04 -7.00
C ASN A 260 34.09 -13.59 -6.04
N PHE A 261 32.99 -14.34 -5.92
CA PHE A 261 31.84 -13.96 -5.13
C PHE A 261 31.51 -15.03 -4.11
N SER A 262 31.13 -14.63 -2.91
CA SER A 262 30.76 -15.55 -1.84
C SER A 262 29.65 -14.98 -0.97
N TRP A 263 28.80 -15.84 -0.45
CA TRP A 263 27.89 -15.48 0.63
C TRP A 263 28.66 -15.26 1.92
N SER A 264 28.58 -14.06 2.49
CA SER A 264 29.13 -13.75 3.80
C SER A 264 28.40 -12.59 4.45
N TYR A 265 28.63 -12.41 5.76
CA TYR A 265 28.01 -11.32 6.50
C TYR A 265 28.73 -10.00 6.21
N PRO A 266 28.00 -8.94 5.83
CA PRO A 266 28.60 -7.64 5.57
C PRO A 266 29.13 -7.02 6.88
N ALA A 267 30.14 -6.18 6.77
CA ALA A 267 30.71 -5.47 7.93
C ALA A 267 29.69 -4.56 8.63
N ARG A 268 28.67 -4.10 7.90
CA ARG A 268 27.60 -3.25 8.41
C ARG A 268 26.26 -3.64 7.80
N PHE A 269 25.29 -3.88 8.68
CA PHE A 269 23.88 -4.05 8.35
C PHE A 269 23.05 -3.05 9.16
N VAL A 270 22.22 -2.27 8.48
CA VAL A 270 21.25 -1.37 9.10
C VAL A 270 19.94 -1.53 8.34
N LEU A 271 18.97 -2.20 8.96
CA LEU A 271 17.71 -2.53 8.28
C LEU A 271 17.07 -1.30 7.64
N TYR A 272 16.90 -0.19 8.41
CA TYR A 272 16.36 1.08 7.92
C TYR A 272 17.28 2.26 8.28
N PRO A 273 18.26 2.65 7.43
CA PRO A 273 19.23 3.70 7.73
C PRO A 273 18.60 5.05 8.12
N GLY A 274 17.48 5.42 7.48
CA GLY A 274 16.76 6.69 7.69
C GLY A 274 15.49 6.58 8.53
N SER A 275 15.36 5.57 9.40
CA SER A 275 14.15 5.16 10.16
C SER A 275 12.96 4.65 9.33
N ASN A 276 12.82 5.13 8.08
CA ASN A 276 11.92 4.58 7.08
C ASN A 276 12.75 4.09 5.88
N PRO A 277 12.29 3.04 5.17
CA PRO A 277 12.77 2.71 3.83
C PRO A 277 12.77 3.93 2.92
N ARG A 278 13.84 4.10 2.14
CA ARG A 278 13.97 5.17 1.14
C ARG A 278 14.65 4.64 -0.12
N PRO A 279 14.42 5.27 -1.28
CA PRO A 279 15.15 4.96 -2.51
C PRO A 279 16.68 4.90 -2.34
N ALA A 280 17.26 5.79 -1.53
CA ALA A 280 18.71 5.88 -1.31
C ALA A 280 19.32 4.68 -0.55
N ASP A 281 18.48 3.85 0.08
CA ASP A 281 18.90 2.62 0.74
C ASP A 281 19.24 1.51 -0.26
N ILE A 282 19.04 1.77 -1.56
CA ILE A 282 19.13 0.82 -2.67
C ILE A 282 20.03 1.39 -3.75
N ASN A 283 21.19 0.76 -3.92
CA ASN A 283 22.16 1.09 -4.94
C ASN A 283 22.67 -0.23 -5.53
N GLN A 284 22.59 -0.36 -6.85
CA GLN A 284 23.05 -1.52 -7.60
C GLN A 284 24.59 -1.56 -7.64
N HIS A 285 25.16 -2.76 -7.55
CA HIS A 285 26.61 -3.01 -7.60
C HIS A 285 27.00 -3.99 -8.73
N ASP A 286 27.52 -5.18 -8.40
CA ASP A 286 28.01 -6.14 -9.39
C ASP A 286 26.88 -6.92 -10.08
N ILE A 287 25.71 -7.04 -9.45
CA ILE A 287 24.54 -7.71 -10.02
C ILE A 287 23.90 -6.80 -11.08
N GLY A 288 23.60 -7.37 -12.25
CA GLY A 288 23.01 -6.64 -13.39
C GLY A 288 21.49 -6.45 -13.28
N ASP A 289 20.95 -6.12 -12.12
CA ASP A 289 19.51 -6.19 -11.78
C ASP A 289 18.86 -4.80 -11.59
N CYS A 290 19.25 -3.82 -12.42
CA CYS A 290 18.74 -2.45 -12.37
C CYS A 290 17.21 -2.35 -12.24
N CYS A 291 16.46 -3.21 -12.91
CA CYS A 291 14.99 -3.28 -12.84
C CYS A 291 14.47 -3.61 -11.44
N LEU A 292 15.12 -4.56 -10.74
CA LEU A 292 14.80 -4.90 -9.35
C LEU A 292 15.10 -3.70 -8.45
N CYS A 293 16.28 -3.10 -8.58
CA CYS A 293 16.66 -1.94 -7.79
C CYS A 293 15.68 -0.76 -7.99
N ALA A 294 15.30 -0.46 -9.24
CA ALA A 294 14.36 0.60 -9.56
C ALA A 294 12.94 0.31 -9.04
N ALA A 295 12.45 -0.93 -9.15
CA ALA A 295 11.14 -1.33 -8.62
C ALA A 295 11.07 -1.25 -7.09
N LEU A 296 12.13 -1.70 -6.39
CA LEU A 296 12.19 -1.57 -4.94
C LEU A 296 12.32 -0.10 -4.50
N ALA A 297 13.03 0.73 -5.27
CA ALA A 297 13.12 2.16 -4.98
C ALA A 297 11.77 2.87 -5.16
N GLU A 298 10.98 2.48 -6.17
CA GLU A 298 9.58 2.91 -6.32
C GLU A 298 8.73 2.50 -5.12
N MET A 299 8.82 1.23 -4.69
CA MET A 299 8.12 0.76 -3.49
C MET A 299 8.54 1.54 -2.25
N ALA A 300 9.82 1.89 -2.09
CA ALA A 300 10.30 2.67 -0.97
C ALA A 300 9.83 4.13 -0.99
N TYR A 301 9.61 4.68 -2.19
CA TYR A 301 9.09 6.02 -2.36
C TYR A 301 7.58 6.10 -2.06
N LEU A 302 6.80 5.15 -2.58
CA LEU A 302 5.34 5.15 -2.46
C LEU A 302 4.84 4.46 -1.18
N TYR A 303 5.51 3.40 -0.73
CA TYR A 303 5.03 2.45 0.27
C TYR A 303 6.06 2.11 1.37
N PRO A 304 6.69 3.10 2.03
CA PRO A 304 7.71 2.82 3.04
C PRO A 304 7.19 2.01 4.25
N GLU A 305 5.92 2.18 4.64
CA GLU A 305 5.32 1.40 5.73
C GLU A 305 4.95 -0.02 5.31
N PHE A 306 4.62 -0.26 4.03
CA PHE A 306 4.40 -1.60 3.50
C PHE A 306 5.68 -2.44 3.55
N ILE A 307 6.82 -1.85 3.16
CA ILE A 307 8.12 -2.54 3.24
C ILE A 307 8.40 -2.97 4.68
N LYS A 308 8.04 -2.15 5.67
CA LYS A 308 8.18 -2.55 7.08
C LYS A 308 7.21 -3.65 7.47
N SER A 309 5.99 -3.64 6.95
CA SER A 309 4.99 -4.67 7.30
C SER A 309 5.34 -6.04 6.74
N ILE A 310 6.05 -6.11 5.61
CA ILE A 310 6.46 -7.39 5.01
C ILE A 310 7.79 -7.93 5.55
N ILE A 311 8.53 -7.19 6.38
CA ILE A 311 9.82 -7.62 6.93
C ILE A 311 9.74 -7.73 8.45
N THR A 312 9.74 -8.94 8.98
CA THR A 312 9.72 -9.21 10.43
C THR A 312 10.98 -9.94 10.88
N PRO A 313 11.58 -9.61 12.04
CA PRO A 313 12.68 -10.40 12.59
C PRO A 313 12.27 -11.86 12.80
N ASN A 314 13.11 -12.79 12.38
CA ASN A 314 12.84 -14.22 12.57
C ASN A 314 12.97 -14.57 14.07
N PRO A 315 11.96 -15.22 14.68
CA PRO A 315 11.97 -15.47 16.12
C PRO A 315 12.95 -16.57 16.57
N GLN A 316 13.49 -17.36 15.65
CA GLN A 316 14.40 -18.48 15.93
C GLN A 316 15.86 -18.18 15.59
N HIS A 317 16.15 -17.12 14.84
CA HIS A 317 17.49 -16.82 14.31
C HIS A 317 17.82 -15.31 14.41
N ASP A 318 18.78 -14.96 15.26
CA ASP A 318 19.17 -13.56 15.59
C ASP A 318 19.60 -12.70 14.38
N ASN A 319 19.99 -13.31 13.26
CA ASN A 319 20.44 -12.64 12.05
C ASN A 319 19.56 -12.96 10.83
N ALA A 320 18.31 -13.38 11.05
CA ALA A 320 17.38 -13.66 9.96
C ALA A 320 16.09 -12.85 10.07
N TYR A 321 15.44 -12.70 8.92
CA TYR A 321 14.20 -11.98 8.74
C TYR A 321 13.26 -12.82 7.90
N ASP A 322 12.00 -12.82 8.29
CA ASP A 322 10.89 -13.39 7.56
C ASP A 322 10.32 -12.32 6.64
N ILE A 323 10.25 -12.62 5.35
CA ILE A 323 9.74 -11.74 4.30
C ILE A 323 8.40 -12.29 3.82
N ALA A 324 7.33 -11.50 3.96
CA ALA A 324 6.03 -11.83 3.39
C ALA A 324 6.07 -11.63 1.87
N MET A 325 5.76 -12.69 1.14
CA MET A 325 5.81 -12.77 -0.32
C MET A 325 4.61 -13.56 -0.85
N PHE A 326 4.52 -13.74 -2.17
CA PHE A 326 3.48 -14.52 -2.83
C PHE A 326 4.08 -15.62 -3.71
N ASP A 327 3.37 -16.74 -3.82
CA ASP A 327 3.74 -17.82 -4.73
C ASP A 327 3.21 -17.54 -6.15
N PRO A 328 3.59 -18.32 -7.18
CA PRO A 328 3.10 -18.07 -8.53
C PRO A 328 1.59 -18.16 -8.71
N GLN A 329 0.87 -18.79 -7.78
CA GLN A 329 -0.60 -18.89 -7.79
C GLN A 329 -1.26 -17.70 -7.09
N GLY A 330 -0.46 -16.80 -6.48
CA GLY A 330 -0.95 -15.64 -5.75
C GLY A 330 -1.34 -15.95 -4.31
N GLU A 331 -0.92 -17.09 -3.76
CA GLU A 331 -1.13 -17.39 -2.34
C GLU A 331 0.02 -16.82 -1.49
N PRO A 332 -0.26 -16.29 -0.29
CA PRO A 332 0.76 -15.80 0.62
C PRO A 332 1.79 -16.88 0.98
N LEU A 333 3.06 -16.48 1.10
CA LEU A 333 4.16 -17.32 1.53
C LEU A 333 5.18 -16.51 2.36
N THR A 334 5.93 -17.20 3.21
CA THR A 334 7.06 -16.61 3.94
C THR A 334 8.39 -17.08 3.35
N VAL A 335 9.28 -16.14 3.02
CA VAL A 335 10.68 -16.43 2.69
C VAL A 335 11.56 -15.91 3.83
N SER A 336 12.24 -16.81 4.52
CA SER A 336 13.15 -16.46 5.61
C SER A 336 14.58 -16.40 5.11
N VAL A 337 15.26 -15.28 5.31
CA VAL A 337 16.64 -15.06 4.86
C VAL A 337 17.51 -14.49 5.97
N THR A 338 18.77 -14.91 6.03
CA THR A 338 19.80 -14.31 6.89
C THR A 338 20.33 -13.01 6.30
N THR A 339 20.98 -12.18 7.14
CA THR A 339 21.65 -10.93 6.74
C THR A 339 22.93 -11.12 5.94
N SER A 340 23.34 -12.36 5.65
CA SER A 340 24.43 -12.59 4.70
C SER A 340 24.00 -12.17 3.29
N CYS A 341 24.96 -11.70 2.50
CA CYS A 341 24.74 -11.28 1.12
C CYS A 341 25.91 -11.70 0.24
N LEU A 342 25.76 -11.54 -1.07
CA LEU A 342 26.88 -11.75 -1.98
C LEU A 342 27.91 -10.62 -1.80
N MET A 343 29.15 -11.04 -1.56
CA MET A 343 30.31 -10.17 -1.35
C MET A 343 31.37 -10.44 -2.41
N LYS A 344 32.13 -9.41 -2.76
CA LYS A 344 33.32 -9.47 -3.62
C LYS A 344 34.53 -8.97 -2.83
N GLY A 345 35.18 -9.89 -2.12
CA GLY A 345 36.14 -9.49 -1.08
C GLY A 345 35.41 -8.83 0.08
N ASP A 346 35.77 -7.59 0.41
CA ASP A 346 35.16 -6.82 1.51
C ASP A 346 33.97 -5.94 1.05
N ASP A 347 33.75 -5.83 -0.27
CA ASP A 347 32.69 -5.02 -0.86
C ASP A 347 31.42 -5.84 -1.08
N ILE A 348 30.25 -5.26 -0.78
CA ILE A 348 28.95 -5.86 -1.06
C ILE A 348 28.74 -5.85 -2.58
N ALA A 349 28.53 -7.04 -3.15
CA ALA A 349 28.24 -7.23 -4.57
C ALA A 349 26.73 -7.15 -4.87
N ALA A 350 25.91 -7.55 -3.88
CA ALA A 350 24.47 -7.36 -3.82
C ALA A 350 24.09 -5.88 -3.75
N LEU A 351 22.82 -5.54 -3.95
CA LEU A 351 22.35 -4.18 -3.73
C LEU A 351 22.51 -3.76 -2.26
N SER A 352 22.80 -2.48 -2.03
CA SER A 352 23.02 -1.96 -0.69
C SER A 352 22.78 -0.45 -0.58
N GLY A 353 22.75 0.07 0.66
CA GLY A 353 22.77 1.51 0.90
C GLY A 353 24.15 2.12 0.63
N LYS A 354 24.31 3.42 0.90
CA LYS A 354 25.63 4.07 0.80
C LYS A 354 26.63 3.49 1.80
N ASN A 355 27.92 3.74 1.55
CA ASN A 355 29.03 3.36 2.45
C ASN A 355 29.09 1.85 2.74
N ASN A 356 28.88 1.01 1.72
CA ASN A 356 28.98 -0.45 1.81
C ASN A 356 28.14 -1.03 2.97
N THR A 357 26.89 -0.57 3.10
CA THR A 357 25.98 -0.93 4.21
C THR A 357 24.79 -1.72 3.67
N ALA A 358 24.64 -2.98 4.09
CA ALA A 358 23.47 -3.77 3.76
C ALA A 358 22.22 -3.23 4.48
N THR A 359 21.07 -3.30 3.80
CA THR A 359 19.80 -2.71 4.24
C THR A 359 18.64 -3.70 4.07
N TRP A 360 17.40 -3.26 4.34
CA TRP A 360 16.18 -3.98 3.99
C TRP A 360 16.17 -4.45 2.54
N ALA A 361 16.70 -3.65 1.61
CA ALA A 361 16.65 -3.97 0.20
C ALA A 361 17.59 -5.15 -0.12
N THR A 362 18.73 -5.27 0.58
CA THR A 362 19.66 -6.40 0.44
C THR A 362 18.98 -7.72 0.84
N LEU A 363 18.10 -7.68 1.85
CA LEU A 363 17.29 -8.84 2.24
C LEU A 363 16.28 -9.21 1.16
N LEU A 364 15.58 -8.21 0.59
CA LEU A 364 14.58 -8.46 -0.46
C LEU A 364 15.23 -9.04 -1.73
N GLU A 365 16.39 -8.53 -2.15
CA GLU A 365 17.14 -9.08 -3.29
C GLU A 365 17.45 -10.57 -3.09
N LYS A 366 17.94 -10.93 -1.90
CA LYS A 366 18.20 -12.32 -1.53
C LYS A 366 16.93 -13.17 -1.46
N ALA A 367 15.84 -12.62 -0.93
CA ALA A 367 14.56 -13.32 -0.89
C ALA A 367 14.05 -13.65 -2.31
N VAL A 368 14.23 -12.75 -3.28
CA VAL A 368 13.93 -13.01 -4.71
C VAL A 368 14.82 -14.13 -5.27
N MET A 369 16.13 -14.15 -4.95
CA MET A 369 17.02 -15.23 -5.36
C MET A 369 16.54 -16.58 -4.79
N LYS A 370 16.24 -16.61 -3.49
CA LYS A 370 15.75 -17.81 -2.78
C LYS A 370 14.43 -18.32 -3.36
N TRP A 371 13.47 -17.42 -3.57
CA TRP A 371 12.19 -17.72 -4.22
C TRP A 371 12.41 -18.37 -5.61
N ASN A 372 13.35 -17.84 -6.40
CA ASN A 372 13.63 -18.37 -7.74
C ASN A 372 14.33 -19.74 -7.74
N VAL A 373 14.92 -20.20 -6.64
CA VAL A 373 15.45 -21.57 -6.54
C VAL A 373 14.32 -22.59 -6.72
N ILE A 374 13.15 -22.33 -6.13
CA ILE A 374 11.96 -23.19 -6.23
C ILE A 374 11.26 -22.99 -7.57
N TYR A 375 10.83 -21.77 -7.86
CA TYR A 375 9.87 -21.52 -8.95
C TYR A 375 10.51 -21.24 -10.30
N LYS A 376 11.82 -20.93 -10.33
CA LYS A 376 12.64 -20.80 -11.55
C LYS A 376 12.07 -19.84 -12.60
N ARG A 377 11.32 -18.81 -12.18
CA ARG A 377 10.78 -17.81 -13.11
C ARG A 377 11.89 -16.98 -13.74
N SER A 378 12.87 -16.59 -12.95
CA SER A 378 14.12 -16.00 -13.41
C SER A 378 15.26 -16.73 -12.73
N THR A 379 15.97 -17.59 -13.46
CA THR A 379 17.12 -18.34 -12.91
C THR A 379 18.34 -17.43 -12.66
N SER A 380 18.24 -16.14 -12.96
CA SER A 380 19.24 -15.11 -12.73
C SER A 380 18.57 -13.76 -12.47
N LEU A 381 19.08 -12.97 -11.53
CA LEU A 381 18.70 -11.56 -11.35
C LEU A 381 19.33 -10.64 -12.41
N GLY A 382 20.47 -11.02 -12.99
CA GLY A 382 21.10 -10.25 -14.06
C GLY A 382 20.17 -10.13 -15.27
N GLY A 383 19.73 -8.91 -15.59
CA GLY A 383 18.80 -8.62 -16.67
C GLY A 383 17.35 -9.01 -16.38
N ILE A 384 16.97 -9.16 -15.10
CA ILE A 384 15.57 -9.42 -14.71
C ILE A 384 14.65 -8.28 -15.19
N GLY A 385 13.45 -8.63 -15.64
CA GLY A 385 12.45 -7.65 -16.07
C GLY A 385 11.74 -7.00 -14.89
N THR A 386 11.41 -5.72 -14.99
CA THR A 386 10.79 -4.94 -13.91
C THR A 386 9.47 -5.54 -13.43
N GLU A 387 8.60 -5.94 -14.36
CA GLU A 387 7.28 -6.52 -14.07
C GLU A 387 7.33 -7.88 -13.36
N LEU A 388 8.52 -8.45 -13.13
CA LEU A 388 8.71 -9.71 -12.39
C LEU A 388 9.02 -9.49 -10.91
N ILE A 389 9.14 -8.24 -10.47
CA ILE A 389 9.63 -7.93 -9.12
C ILE A 389 8.49 -7.59 -8.17
N PRO A 390 7.65 -6.54 -8.40
CA PRO A 390 6.57 -6.22 -7.48
C PRO A 390 5.62 -7.39 -7.16
N PRO A 391 5.20 -8.25 -8.11
CA PRO A 391 4.21 -9.29 -7.83
C PRO A 391 4.62 -10.21 -6.68
N LEU A 392 5.92 -10.48 -6.57
CA LEU A 392 6.50 -11.31 -5.51
C LEU A 392 6.20 -10.79 -4.11
N PHE A 393 6.02 -9.48 -3.96
CA PHE A 393 5.76 -8.82 -2.68
C PHE A 393 4.32 -8.35 -2.54
N VAL A 394 3.68 -7.94 -3.65
CA VAL A 394 2.35 -7.30 -3.62
C VAL A 394 1.20 -8.22 -4.05
N GLY A 395 1.49 -9.43 -4.54
CA GLY A 395 0.48 -10.41 -4.93
C GLY A 395 -0.28 -10.07 -6.21
N ASP A 396 0.18 -9.05 -6.94
CA ASP A 396 -0.45 -8.55 -8.16
C ASP A 396 0.62 -8.33 -9.23
N GLY A 397 0.42 -8.91 -10.40
CA GLY A 397 1.31 -8.67 -11.54
C GLY A 397 0.61 -8.18 -12.78
N GLY A 398 -0.51 -7.49 -12.64
CA GLY A 398 -0.94 -6.58 -13.68
C GLY A 398 0.07 -5.43 -13.83
N SER A 399 0.53 -5.27 -15.06
CA SER A 399 1.45 -4.21 -15.46
C SER A 399 1.16 -3.85 -16.90
N MET A 400 1.59 -2.66 -17.29
CA MET A 400 1.40 -2.11 -18.63
C MET A 400 2.60 -1.25 -19.02
N SER A 401 2.72 -0.87 -20.28
CA SER A 401 3.80 0.00 -20.74
C SER A 401 3.34 1.11 -21.66
N PHE A 402 4.07 2.22 -21.64
CA PHE A 402 4.09 3.20 -22.70
C PHE A 402 5.42 3.09 -23.43
N SER A 403 5.38 2.92 -24.76
CA SER A 403 6.59 2.97 -25.58
C SER A 403 7.13 4.41 -25.63
N PRO A 404 8.40 4.60 -26.00
CA PRO A 404 8.91 5.93 -26.34
C PRO A 404 8.02 6.58 -27.41
N ASP A 405 7.86 7.90 -27.34
CA ASP A 405 6.98 8.70 -28.20
C ASP A 405 5.47 8.36 -28.12
N ALA A 406 5.01 7.50 -27.20
CA ALA A 406 3.58 7.19 -27.06
C ALA A 406 2.76 8.34 -26.46
N LEU A 407 3.42 9.22 -25.70
CA LEU A 407 2.85 10.38 -25.03
C LEU A 407 3.64 11.62 -25.47
N ASP A 408 2.96 12.73 -25.76
CA ASP A 408 3.66 14.00 -25.88
C ASP A 408 4.17 14.49 -24.51
N VAL A 409 4.96 15.57 -24.48
CA VAL A 409 5.59 16.03 -23.24
C VAL A 409 4.59 16.45 -22.15
N THR A 410 3.46 17.06 -22.51
CA THR A 410 2.44 17.49 -21.56
C THR A 410 1.64 16.29 -21.05
N GLU A 411 1.41 15.32 -21.93
CA GLU A 411 0.76 14.07 -21.58
C GLU A 411 1.63 13.18 -20.70
N LEU A 412 2.93 13.08 -20.98
CA LEU A 412 3.87 12.31 -20.18
C LEU A 412 3.95 12.84 -18.75
N ASP A 413 4.14 14.15 -18.60
CA ASP A 413 4.12 14.86 -17.32
C ASP A 413 2.87 14.52 -16.51
N ARG A 414 1.70 14.75 -17.13
CA ARG A 414 0.40 14.47 -16.51
C ARG A 414 0.18 12.99 -16.18
N VAL A 415 0.60 12.08 -17.05
CA VAL A 415 0.40 10.64 -16.85
C VAL A 415 1.27 10.15 -15.69
N VAL A 416 2.53 10.59 -15.59
CA VAL A 416 3.41 10.25 -14.47
C VAL A 416 2.82 10.76 -13.15
N ASP A 417 2.35 12.01 -13.09
CA ASP A 417 1.66 12.54 -11.91
C ASP A 417 0.45 11.69 -11.51
N ILE A 418 -0.44 11.38 -12.45
CA ILE A 418 -1.63 10.56 -12.20
C ILE A 418 -1.23 9.18 -11.65
N LEU A 419 -0.23 8.54 -12.25
CA LEU A 419 0.23 7.21 -11.85
C LEU A 419 0.76 7.24 -10.41
N LEU A 420 1.68 8.15 -10.09
CA LEU A 420 2.27 8.28 -8.77
C LEU A 420 1.24 8.66 -7.70
N GLU A 421 0.34 9.61 -8.00
CA GLU A 421 -0.74 10.03 -7.08
C GLU A 421 -1.75 8.91 -6.78
N ASN A 422 -1.92 7.96 -7.71
CA ASN A 422 -2.77 6.79 -7.51
C ASN A 422 -2.00 5.56 -7.01
N GLY A 423 -0.72 5.72 -6.64
CA GLY A 423 0.11 4.65 -6.08
C GLY A 423 0.59 3.60 -7.10
N VAL A 424 0.50 3.87 -8.40
CA VAL A 424 1.06 2.97 -9.41
C VAL A 424 2.59 3.05 -9.35
N LEU A 425 3.26 1.91 -9.31
CA LEU A 425 4.73 1.84 -9.36
C LEU A 425 5.19 2.21 -10.77
N VAL A 426 6.05 3.21 -10.92
CA VAL A 426 6.48 3.71 -12.23
C VAL A 426 7.98 3.53 -12.41
N VAL A 427 8.36 2.61 -13.28
CA VAL A 427 9.74 2.42 -13.71
C VAL A 427 9.84 2.66 -15.20
N GLY A 428 10.96 3.15 -15.69
CA GLY A 428 11.13 3.43 -17.12
C GLY A 428 12.59 3.53 -17.50
N GLY A 429 12.83 3.88 -18.74
CA GLY A 429 14.18 4.03 -19.26
C GLY A 429 14.26 4.97 -20.45
N PHE A 430 15.46 5.06 -21.01
CA PHE A 430 15.71 5.81 -22.23
C PHE A 430 15.98 4.85 -23.39
N ASN A 431 15.35 5.10 -24.53
CA ASN A 431 15.62 4.31 -25.75
C ASN A 431 16.93 4.70 -26.47
N GLN A 432 17.61 5.77 -26.01
CA GLN A 432 18.87 6.25 -26.57
C GLN A 432 19.90 6.48 -25.46
N ASN A 433 21.16 6.16 -25.77
CA ASN A 433 22.28 6.27 -24.84
C ASN A 433 23.06 7.56 -25.06
N LYS A 434 23.65 8.12 -23.99
CA LYS A 434 24.59 9.25 -24.06
C LYS A 434 24.01 10.50 -24.75
N VAL A 435 22.74 10.78 -24.51
CA VAL A 435 22.11 12.07 -24.86
C VAL A 435 22.14 12.98 -23.63
N GLN A 436 22.57 14.24 -23.78
CA GLN A 436 22.62 15.19 -22.67
C GLN A 436 21.20 15.56 -22.21
N ILE A 437 20.97 15.56 -20.90
CA ILE A 437 19.66 15.84 -20.31
C ILE A 437 19.55 17.35 -20.04
N GLY A 438 18.74 18.05 -20.84
CA GLY A 438 18.62 19.51 -20.79
C GLY A 438 19.99 20.23 -20.79
N ASP A 439 20.09 21.30 -20.01
CA ASP A 439 21.35 22.04 -19.79
C ASP A 439 22.16 21.50 -18.60
N THR A 440 21.88 20.27 -18.15
CA THR A 440 22.56 19.63 -17.00
C THR A 440 23.83 18.90 -17.45
N PRO A 441 24.75 18.54 -16.52
CA PRO A 441 25.90 17.70 -16.86
C PRO A 441 25.55 16.21 -17.08
N ASN A 442 24.28 15.83 -16.92
CA ASN A 442 23.82 14.44 -16.92
C ASN A 442 23.51 13.95 -18.33
N TYR A 443 23.68 12.65 -18.55
CA TYR A 443 23.45 11.98 -19.82
C TYR A 443 22.57 10.74 -19.63
N THR A 444 21.78 10.41 -20.65
CA THR A 444 20.94 9.21 -20.65
C THR A 444 21.76 7.93 -20.65
N VAL A 445 21.18 6.87 -20.07
CA VAL A 445 21.67 5.49 -20.14
C VAL A 445 20.55 4.64 -20.73
N SER A 446 20.81 4.00 -21.87
CA SER A 446 19.83 3.10 -22.49
C SER A 446 19.91 1.68 -21.93
N ALA A 447 18.84 0.90 -22.08
CA ALA A 447 18.75 -0.47 -21.56
C ALA A 447 19.05 -0.55 -20.05
N HIS A 448 18.57 0.46 -19.33
CA HIS A 448 18.76 0.65 -17.90
C HIS A 448 17.47 1.22 -17.30
N ALA A 449 17.08 0.71 -16.14
CA ALA A 449 15.85 1.09 -15.46
C ALA A 449 16.06 2.28 -14.52
N PHE A 450 15.04 3.13 -14.40
CA PHE A 450 15.00 4.29 -13.54
C PHE A 450 13.65 4.35 -12.81
N SER A 451 13.68 4.77 -11.56
CA SER A 451 12.49 5.07 -10.74
C SER A 451 12.00 6.49 -11.04
N PHE A 452 10.72 6.77 -10.87
CA PHE A 452 10.05 8.05 -11.16
C PHE A 452 9.46 8.66 -9.89
N MET A 453 9.71 9.96 -9.67
CA MET A 453 9.35 10.63 -8.44
C MET A 453 8.86 12.05 -8.72
N LEU A 454 8.08 12.61 -7.80
CA LEU A 454 7.78 14.04 -7.84
C LEU A 454 9.07 14.84 -7.62
N SER A 455 9.28 15.87 -8.44
CA SER A 455 10.47 16.72 -8.33
C SER A 455 10.29 17.82 -7.27
N PRO A 456 11.33 18.17 -6.49
CA PRO A 456 11.31 19.35 -5.65
C PRO A 456 11.49 20.66 -6.46
N ASP A 457 11.87 20.56 -7.75
CA ASP A 457 11.92 21.69 -8.67
C ASP A 457 10.58 21.84 -9.39
N PRO A 458 9.83 22.93 -9.16
CA PRO A 458 8.50 23.12 -9.77
C PRO A 458 8.55 23.39 -11.28
N SER A 459 9.74 23.52 -11.88
CA SER A 459 9.93 23.66 -13.33
C SER A 459 10.24 22.33 -14.04
N ALA A 460 10.56 21.29 -13.28
CA ALA A 460 10.73 19.94 -13.81
C ALA A 460 9.34 19.28 -14.00
N LEU A 461 9.24 18.41 -14.99
CA LEU A 461 8.08 17.55 -15.20
C LEU A 461 8.00 16.53 -14.06
N PHE A 462 9.09 15.79 -13.88
CA PHE A 462 9.27 14.82 -12.81
C PHE A 462 10.76 14.58 -12.57
N MET A 463 11.08 13.78 -11.57
CA MET A 463 12.43 13.31 -11.29
C MET A 463 12.57 11.84 -11.68
N MET A 464 13.68 11.48 -12.32
CA MET A 464 14.09 10.09 -12.51
C MET A 464 15.29 9.79 -11.62
N ARG A 465 15.32 8.62 -10.98
CA ARG A 465 16.46 8.16 -10.16
C ARG A 465 17.18 7.00 -10.82
N ASN A 466 18.48 7.17 -11.05
CA ASN A 466 19.37 6.09 -11.48
C ASN A 466 19.66 5.15 -10.29
N PRO A 467 19.32 3.84 -10.38
CA PRO A 467 19.56 2.88 -9.31
C PRO A 467 21.03 2.62 -8.98
N TRP A 468 22.00 3.13 -9.74
CA TRP A 468 23.41 3.12 -9.34
C TRP A 468 23.71 4.07 -8.17
N GLY A 469 22.78 4.99 -7.86
CA GLY A 469 22.99 6.00 -6.84
C GLY A 469 23.94 7.12 -7.27
N CYS A 470 24.27 7.19 -8.55
CA CYS A 470 25.04 8.23 -9.22
C CYS A 470 24.50 8.45 -10.64
N THR A 471 24.87 9.55 -11.27
CA THR A 471 24.43 9.91 -12.61
C THR A 471 25.52 9.70 -13.64
N GLN A 472 25.12 9.43 -14.88
CA GLN A 472 26.03 9.31 -16.02
C GLN A 472 26.43 10.72 -16.48
N LEU A 473 27.73 11.00 -16.51
CA LEU A 473 28.28 12.23 -17.08
C LEU A 473 28.75 12.00 -18.53
N ALA A 474 29.22 13.06 -19.19
CA ALA A 474 29.85 12.96 -20.51
C ALA A 474 30.97 11.91 -20.48
N ASP A 475 31.88 12.08 -19.51
CA ASP A 475 32.99 11.18 -19.21
C ASP A 475 32.88 10.69 -17.76
N GLY A 476 32.60 9.40 -17.57
CA GLY A 476 32.49 8.79 -16.24
C GLY A 476 31.15 9.05 -15.55
N TYR A 477 31.17 9.05 -14.22
CA TYR A 477 29.98 9.14 -13.36
C TYR A 477 30.17 10.23 -12.31
N SER A 478 29.08 10.74 -11.76
CA SER A 478 29.12 11.64 -10.61
C SER A 478 29.66 10.93 -9.35
N ASP A 479 29.89 11.70 -8.29
CA ASP A 479 30.28 11.18 -6.98
C ASP A 479 29.11 10.56 -6.20
N GLY A 480 27.88 10.65 -6.73
CA GLY A 480 26.68 10.07 -6.15
C GLY A 480 26.04 10.89 -5.01
N ALA A 481 26.48 12.13 -4.79
CA ALA A 481 25.90 13.02 -3.78
C ALA A 481 24.42 13.33 -4.02
N GLU A 482 23.98 13.28 -5.28
CA GLU A 482 22.60 13.46 -5.72
C GLU A 482 21.77 12.16 -5.68
N ASP A 483 22.35 11.04 -5.23
CA ASP A 483 21.71 9.73 -5.17
C ASP A 483 21.14 9.24 -6.53
N GLY A 484 21.80 9.62 -7.63
CA GLY A 484 21.35 9.29 -8.97
C GLY A 484 20.08 10.04 -9.43
N ALA A 485 19.59 11.00 -8.63
CA ALA A 485 18.41 11.79 -8.94
C ALA A 485 18.69 12.82 -10.05
N MET A 486 17.78 12.89 -11.02
CA MET A 486 17.84 13.78 -12.17
C MET A 486 16.46 14.38 -12.44
N ASN A 487 16.36 15.71 -12.46
CA ASN A 487 15.16 16.38 -12.93
C ASN A 487 15.05 16.28 -14.45
N ILE A 488 13.86 15.94 -14.93
CA ILE A 488 13.51 15.92 -16.35
C ILE A 488 12.70 17.18 -16.66
N TYR A 489 13.14 17.92 -17.67
CA TYR A 489 12.49 19.15 -18.12
C TYR A 489 11.90 18.96 -19.53
N ASP A 490 10.98 19.83 -19.90
CA ASP A 490 10.60 19.98 -21.31
C ASP A 490 11.71 20.70 -22.08
N ASP A 491 12.63 19.92 -22.65
CA ASP A 491 13.66 20.39 -23.58
C ASP A 491 13.35 20.02 -25.05
N GLY A 492 12.17 19.44 -25.30
CA GLY A 492 11.75 18.93 -26.60
C GLY A 492 12.57 17.74 -27.14
N ASN A 493 13.48 17.16 -26.35
CA ASN A 493 14.41 16.12 -26.80
C ASN A 493 14.39 14.88 -25.90
N ILE A 494 14.47 15.04 -24.59
CA ILE A 494 14.54 13.92 -23.62
C ILE A 494 13.19 13.25 -23.39
N PRO A 495 12.07 13.97 -23.14
CA PRO A 495 10.78 13.33 -22.87
C PRO A 495 10.32 12.32 -23.95
N PRO A 496 10.48 12.61 -25.27
CA PRO A 496 10.26 11.64 -26.36
C PRO A 496 10.96 10.28 -26.20
N MET A 497 12.13 10.24 -25.57
CA MET A 497 12.97 9.04 -25.43
C MET A 497 12.53 8.13 -24.29
N ILE A 498 11.64 8.60 -23.42
CA ILE A 498 11.26 7.92 -22.18
C ILE A 498 10.19 6.86 -22.48
N ASP A 499 10.46 5.63 -22.07
CA ASP A 499 9.44 4.60 -21.93
C ASP A 499 9.01 4.46 -20.46
N LEU A 500 7.82 3.89 -20.26
CA LEU A 500 7.29 3.58 -18.94
C LEU A 500 6.87 2.11 -18.89
N ARG A 501 7.18 1.46 -17.78
CA ARG A 501 6.59 0.22 -17.27
C ARG A 501 5.91 0.54 -15.94
N VAL A 502 4.59 0.40 -15.94
CA VAL A 502 3.73 0.75 -14.80
C VAL A 502 3.14 -0.53 -14.20
N MET A 503 3.17 -0.68 -12.88
CA MET A 503 2.81 -1.92 -12.19
C MET A 503 1.80 -1.67 -11.07
N GLU A 504 0.83 -2.57 -10.96
CA GLU A 504 -0.26 -2.48 -10.00
C GLU A 504 0.27 -2.70 -8.57
N PRO A 505 -0.19 -1.91 -7.58
CA PRO A 505 0.36 -1.95 -6.24
C PRO A 505 -0.12 -3.13 -5.39
N GLY A 506 -1.12 -3.90 -5.84
CA GLY A 506 -1.66 -5.05 -5.12
C GLY A 506 -1.97 -4.73 -3.65
N VAL A 507 -1.53 -5.61 -2.74
CA VAL A 507 -1.73 -5.44 -1.29
C VAL A 507 -0.96 -4.27 -0.67
N ALA A 508 -0.07 -3.60 -1.41
CA ALA A 508 0.59 -2.38 -0.94
C ALA A 508 -0.32 -1.15 -1.04
N ALA A 509 -1.38 -1.17 -1.85
CA ALA A 509 -2.22 0.00 -2.13
C ALA A 509 -2.71 0.75 -0.86
N PRO A 510 -3.15 0.08 0.23
CA PRO A 510 -3.58 0.76 1.46
C PRO A 510 -2.46 1.50 2.21
N TYR A 511 -1.20 1.22 1.89
CA TYR A 511 0.00 1.77 2.55
C TYR A 511 0.58 3.00 1.83
N LEU A 512 -0.11 3.53 0.81
CA LEU A 512 0.37 4.69 0.05
C LEU A 512 0.69 5.86 0.98
N ASP A 513 1.92 6.37 0.92
CA ASP A 513 2.33 7.58 1.65
C ASP A 513 1.69 8.82 0.99
N TYR A 514 0.51 9.20 1.50
CA TYR A 514 -0.30 10.30 0.97
C TYR A 514 -0.51 11.42 2.00
N PRO A 515 -0.42 12.71 1.61
CA PRO A 515 -0.08 13.21 0.27
C PRO A 515 1.37 12.92 -0.10
N LEU A 516 1.58 12.45 -1.33
CA LEU A 516 2.90 12.15 -1.85
C LEU A 516 3.73 13.44 -1.93
N LYS A 517 4.99 13.36 -1.51
CA LYS A 517 5.92 14.50 -1.49
C LYS A 517 7.01 14.31 -2.50
N ALA A 518 7.58 15.43 -2.96
CA ALA A 518 8.78 15.41 -3.77
C ALA A 518 9.91 14.62 -3.09
N TYR A 519 10.62 13.81 -3.87
CA TYR A 519 11.79 13.11 -3.37
C TYR A 519 12.95 14.10 -3.20
N VAL A 520 13.54 14.10 -2.00
CA VAL A 520 14.73 14.88 -1.69
C VAL A 520 15.82 13.90 -1.25
N PRO A 521 16.90 13.73 -2.04
CA PRO A 521 18.01 12.88 -1.67
C PRO A 521 18.53 13.22 -0.25
N PRO A 522 18.74 12.21 0.62
CA PRO A 522 19.32 12.45 1.93
C PRO A 522 20.77 12.90 1.81
N VAL A 523 21.20 13.76 2.73
CA VAL A 523 22.61 14.17 2.84
C VAL A 523 23.37 13.10 3.64
N PHE A 524 24.39 12.50 3.03
CA PHE A 524 25.17 11.40 3.60
C PHE A 524 26.49 11.84 4.22
#